data_AF-A0A423UCA4-F1
#
_entry.id   AF-A0A423UCA4-F1
#
_cell.length_a   1.000
_cell.length_b   1.000
_cell.length_c   1.000
_cell.angle_alpha   90.00
_cell.angle_beta   90.00
_cell.angle_gamma   90.00
#
_symmetry.space_group_name_H-M   'P 1'
#
loop_
_entity.id
_entity.type
_entity.pdbx_description
1 polymer ?
#
loop_
_entity_poly.entity_id
_entity_poly.type
_entity_poly.pdbx_seq_one_letter_code
_entity_poly.pdbx_strand_id
1 'polypeptide(L)'
;MSTLSLWRLFHRRGRGDLRDTSVLAIVAFAAAAAIFLTVLGGVHGFLWRASVDHGLRCLFDQASCVVRRAPAGSGDSGAAMYNELYLMLAIFACLLLAVPFVALAGSAARLAASRRDARLAGLRLAGATNGQVIRLTALDAAGQAGIGVLAGMVGYVAMMPAVGLLSFQGRHFGVSELWVGVPTLLAVAVGMVLLALVSSLVTLRRVSVTPLGVMQRAARPLPGAWRVVAFVAALAGAVGLLSSRAPQAAAAGVIVVFAVVIGCFALVNLVGVWAVAARARRMARHPRRAASLIAARRILDDPKRAWRNVSGIALAVFIAGVTSVTGYVGSMVRDADASSAMIMGDIATGGMLTLGFASVLAAVSCGVMQAGNVADQEREYRMLMLEGTDAATLDRARFIEVLTPLNTVVVIAAGCSMLLMLPLLGTAMVSAAALVSFFGGIALCYALVMIGVLCANRAAHRITDPGEHAVPRVDD
;
A
#
# COMPACT_ATOMS: atom_id res chain seq x y z
N MET A 1 -21.04 2.12 35.21
CA MET A 1 -21.30 2.53 33.80
C MET A 1 -20.69 1.51 32.85
N SER A 2 -21.42 1.06 31.83
CA SER A 2 -20.83 0.14 30.83
C SER A 2 -19.81 0.88 29.95
N THR A 3 -18.77 0.19 29.49
CA THR A 3 -17.74 0.75 28.58
C THR A 3 -18.35 1.39 27.34
N LEU A 4 -19.46 0.86 26.85
CA LEU A 4 -20.18 1.36 25.68
C LEU A 4 -20.92 2.69 25.96
N SER A 5 -21.46 2.87 27.17
CA SER A 5 -22.07 4.14 27.60
C SER A 5 -21.04 5.27 27.73
N LEU A 6 -19.85 4.93 28.25
CA LEU A 6 -18.74 5.85 28.46
C LEU A 6 -18.11 6.28 27.12
N TRP A 7 -18.05 5.36 26.14
CA TRP A 7 -17.62 5.64 24.78
C TRP A 7 -18.53 6.65 24.06
N ARG A 8 -19.86 6.46 24.13
CA ARG A 8 -20.84 7.38 23.49
C ARG A 8 -20.72 8.81 24.02
N LEU A 9 -20.43 8.97 25.32
CA LEU A 9 -20.32 10.29 25.95
C LEU A 9 -19.08 11.07 25.48
N PHE A 10 -17.95 10.38 25.28
CA PHE A 10 -16.73 11.01 24.78
C PHE A 10 -16.78 11.36 23.29
N HIS A 11 -17.50 10.57 22.50
CA HIS A 11 -17.62 10.81 21.05
C HIS A 11 -18.36 12.12 20.72
N ARG A 12 -19.27 12.57 21.59
CA ARG A 12 -20.03 13.83 21.42
C ARG A 12 -19.24 15.11 21.72
N ARG A 13 -18.08 15.05 22.37
CA ARG A 13 -17.33 16.23 22.90
C ARG A 13 -15.95 16.46 22.25
N GLY A 14 -15.70 15.95 21.04
CA GLY A 14 -14.41 16.11 20.36
C GLY A 14 -14.14 17.56 19.90
N ARG A 15 -13.19 18.26 20.53
CA ARG A 15 -12.60 19.53 20.06
C ARG A 15 -11.69 19.32 18.84
N GLY A 16 -11.47 20.39 18.06
CA GLY A 16 -10.90 20.47 16.69
C GLY A 16 -9.80 19.47 16.31
N ASP A 17 -8.69 19.40 17.05
CA ASP A 17 -7.52 18.54 16.73
C ASP A 17 -7.82 17.03 16.61
N LEU A 18 -8.88 16.56 17.28
CA LEU A 18 -9.30 15.16 17.24
C LEU A 18 -10.11 14.82 15.98
N ARG A 19 -10.71 15.81 15.32
CA ARG A 19 -11.44 15.59 14.06
C ARG A 19 -10.47 15.24 12.96
N ASP A 20 -9.37 15.98 12.81
CA ASP A 20 -8.49 15.83 11.65
C ASP A 20 -7.83 14.45 11.58
N THR A 21 -7.45 13.90 12.73
CA THR A 21 -6.84 12.55 12.79
C THR A 21 -7.83 11.42 12.65
N SER A 22 -9.04 11.60 13.20
CA SER A 22 -10.14 10.66 13.00
C SER A 22 -10.57 10.63 11.54
N VAL A 23 -10.66 11.79 10.90
CA VAL A 23 -10.95 11.94 9.48
C VAL A 23 -9.87 11.25 8.64
N LEU A 24 -8.60 11.43 8.98
CA LEU A 24 -7.50 10.78 8.24
C LEU A 24 -7.57 9.25 8.33
N ALA A 25 -7.85 8.69 9.51
CA ALA A 25 -8.04 7.26 9.67
C ALA A 25 -9.27 6.74 8.88
N ILE A 26 -10.39 7.47 8.93
CA ILE A 26 -11.61 7.15 8.18
C ILE A 26 -11.34 7.17 6.67
N VAL A 27 -10.68 8.21 6.15
CA VAL A 27 -10.31 8.34 4.73
C VAL A 27 -9.37 7.21 4.31
N ALA A 28 -8.42 6.82 5.16
CA ALA A 28 -7.52 5.70 4.90
C ALA A 28 -8.28 4.38 4.74
N PHE A 29 -9.19 4.08 5.67
CA PHE A 29 -10.04 2.88 5.58
C PHE A 29 -11.01 2.95 4.39
N ALA A 30 -11.54 4.13 4.06
CA ALA A 30 -12.42 4.33 2.91
C ALA A 30 -11.71 4.08 1.58
N ALA A 31 -10.52 4.67 1.39
CA ALA A 31 -9.70 4.43 0.20
C ALA A 31 -9.30 2.96 0.08
N ALA A 32 -8.90 2.34 1.19
CA ALA A 32 -8.54 0.92 1.23
C ALA A 32 -9.74 0.03 0.83
N ALA A 33 -10.92 0.28 1.39
CA ALA A 33 -12.13 -0.49 1.13
C ALA A 33 -12.63 -0.31 -0.31
N ALA A 34 -12.66 0.93 -0.82
CA ALA A 34 -13.08 1.23 -2.18
C ALA A 34 -12.19 0.52 -3.21
N ILE A 35 -10.87 0.61 -3.05
CA ILE A 35 -9.92 -0.03 -3.96
C ILE A 35 -10.01 -1.56 -3.85
N PHE A 36 -10.05 -2.10 -2.64
CA PHE A 36 -10.12 -3.55 -2.43
C PHE A 36 -11.40 -4.15 -3.03
N LEU A 37 -12.56 -3.53 -2.80
CA LEU A 37 -13.84 -3.96 -3.38
C LEU A 37 -13.87 -3.81 -4.90
N THR A 38 -13.25 -2.76 -5.46
CA THR A 38 -13.16 -2.57 -6.92
C THR A 38 -12.34 -3.66 -7.58
N VAL A 39 -11.19 -4.00 -6.99
CA VAL A 39 -10.32 -5.09 -7.47
C VAL A 39 -11.03 -6.44 -7.35
N LEU A 40 -11.71 -6.67 -6.23
CA LEU A 40 -12.46 -7.91 -5.98
C LEU A 40 -13.70 -8.01 -6.90
N GLY A 41 -14.31 -6.88 -7.26
CA GLY A 41 -15.32 -6.78 -8.33
C GLY A 41 -14.77 -7.11 -9.71
N GLY A 42 -13.52 -6.74 -10.01
CA GLY A 42 -12.84 -7.20 -11.23
C GLY A 42 -12.63 -8.71 -11.24
N VAL A 43 -12.15 -9.30 -10.13
CA VAL A 43 -12.01 -10.76 -9.97
C VAL A 43 -13.36 -11.45 -10.15
N HIS A 44 -14.40 -10.95 -9.50
CA HIS A 44 -15.77 -11.45 -9.65
C HIS A 44 -16.26 -11.34 -11.10
N GLY A 45 -15.99 -10.23 -11.77
CA GLY A 45 -16.32 -10.04 -13.18
C GLY A 45 -15.67 -11.08 -14.09
N PHE A 46 -14.38 -11.38 -13.91
CA PHE A 46 -13.73 -12.45 -14.67
C PHE A 46 -14.25 -13.84 -14.28
N LEU A 47 -14.57 -14.07 -13.02
CA LEU A 47 -15.20 -15.32 -12.56
C LEU A 47 -16.59 -15.54 -13.18
N TRP A 48 -17.37 -14.46 -13.30
CA TRP A 48 -18.68 -14.44 -13.94
C TRP A 48 -18.59 -14.81 -15.42
N ARG A 49 -17.51 -14.41 -16.09
CA ARG A 49 -17.23 -14.75 -17.49
C ARG A 49 -16.72 -16.18 -17.65
N ALA A 50 -15.98 -16.68 -16.66
CA ALA A 50 -15.29 -17.97 -16.73
C ALA A 50 -16.15 -19.18 -16.31
N SER A 51 -17.20 -19.01 -15.48
CA SER A 51 -17.96 -20.14 -14.91
C SER A 51 -19.49 -19.94 -14.91
N VAL A 52 -20.26 -21.03 -15.10
CA VAL A 52 -21.74 -21.01 -15.00
C VAL A 52 -22.17 -20.77 -13.57
N ASP A 53 -21.53 -21.47 -12.63
CA ASP A 53 -21.88 -21.45 -11.22
C ASP A 53 -21.36 -20.20 -10.49
N HIS A 54 -20.64 -19.32 -11.20
CA HIS A 54 -19.99 -18.12 -10.66
C HIS A 54 -19.10 -18.41 -9.44
N GLY A 55 -18.55 -19.63 -9.38
CA GLY A 55 -17.78 -20.16 -8.26
C GLY A 55 -16.34 -20.50 -8.64
N LEU A 56 -15.48 -20.64 -7.63
CA LEU A 56 -14.04 -20.88 -7.80
C LEU A 56 -13.66 -22.27 -8.34
N ARG A 57 -14.63 -23.14 -8.64
CA ARG A 57 -14.39 -24.51 -9.13
C ARG A 57 -13.61 -24.54 -10.44
N CYS A 58 -13.87 -23.59 -11.32
CA CYS A 58 -13.14 -23.40 -12.58
C CYS A 58 -11.63 -23.16 -12.39
N LEU A 59 -11.17 -22.76 -11.19
CA LEU A 59 -9.74 -22.61 -10.89
C LEU A 59 -9.03 -23.95 -10.67
N PHE A 60 -9.77 -25.01 -10.31
CA PHE A 60 -9.21 -26.31 -9.94
C PHE A 60 -9.60 -27.42 -10.91
N ASP A 61 -10.67 -27.20 -11.68
CA ASP A 61 -11.16 -28.12 -12.69
C ASP A 61 -11.54 -27.36 -13.97
N GLN A 62 -10.75 -27.56 -15.02
CA GLN A 62 -10.93 -26.90 -16.31
C GLN A 62 -12.25 -27.30 -17.00
N ALA A 63 -12.79 -28.49 -16.70
CA ALA A 63 -14.07 -28.95 -17.23
C ALA A 63 -15.27 -28.13 -16.67
N SER A 64 -15.08 -27.45 -15.54
CA SER A 64 -16.07 -26.58 -14.91
C SER A 64 -16.14 -25.17 -15.52
N CYS A 65 -15.27 -24.84 -16.49
CA CYS A 65 -15.23 -23.51 -17.11
C CYS A 65 -16.12 -23.41 -18.34
N VAL A 66 -16.84 -22.29 -18.49
CA VAL A 66 -17.73 -22.04 -19.64
C VAL A 66 -16.92 -21.59 -20.83
N VAL A 67 -17.04 -22.33 -21.93
CA VAL A 67 -16.57 -21.90 -23.26
C VAL A 67 -17.60 -20.93 -23.86
N ARG A 68 -17.57 -19.65 -23.45
CA ARG A 68 -18.27 -18.58 -24.17
C ARG A 68 -17.28 -17.90 -25.11
N ARG A 69 -17.45 -18.18 -26.41
CA ARG A 69 -16.78 -17.58 -27.58
C ARG A 69 -15.36 -17.09 -27.32
N ALA A 70 -14.39 -17.93 -27.63
CA ALA A 70 -13.04 -17.49 -27.92
C ALA A 70 -13.00 -16.76 -29.28
N PRO A 71 -11.94 -15.99 -29.58
CA PRO A 71 -11.76 -15.38 -30.89
C PRO A 71 -11.93 -16.40 -32.02
N ALA A 72 -12.58 -15.98 -33.11
CA ALA A 72 -12.92 -16.84 -34.24
C ALA A 72 -11.68 -17.62 -34.73
N GLY A 73 -11.73 -18.95 -34.67
CA GLY A 73 -10.63 -19.84 -35.07
C GLY A 73 -9.92 -20.57 -33.92
N SER A 74 -10.20 -20.24 -32.66
CA SER A 74 -9.73 -21.02 -31.51
C SER A 74 -10.78 -22.07 -31.12
N GLY A 75 -10.43 -23.35 -31.18
CA GLY A 75 -11.32 -24.43 -30.75
C GLY A 75 -11.65 -24.36 -29.25
N ASP A 76 -12.56 -25.22 -28.79
CA ASP A 76 -13.10 -25.18 -27.42
C ASP A 76 -12.02 -25.19 -26.31
N SER A 77 -10.91 -25.91 -26.54
CA SER A 77 -9.77 -25.97 -25.61
C SER A 77 -9.02 -24.64 -25.48
N GLY A 78 -8.97 -23.83 -26.53
CA GLY A 78 -8.31 -22.51 -26.52
C GLY A 78 -9.11 -21.46 -25.73
N ALA A 79 -10.44 -21.59 -25.72
CA ALA A 79 -11.34 -20.72 -24.98
C ALA A 79 -11.20 -20.86 -23.46
N ALA A 80 -11.12 -22.09 -22.97
CA ALA A 80 -10.97 -22.37 -21.55
C ALA A 80 -9.64 -21.82 -21.00
N MET A 81 -8.53 -22.06 -21.72
CA MET A 81 -7.20 -21.53 -21.36
C MET A 81 -7.17 -20.00 -21.30
N TYR A 82 -7.88 -19.32 -22.22
CA TYR A 82 -7.97 -17.87 -22.23
C TYR A 82 -8.68 -17.34 -20.97
N ASN A 83 -9.86 -17.83 -20.65
CA ASN A 83 -10.61 -17.38 -19.46
C ASN A 83 -9.86 -17.68 -18.14
N GLU A 84 -9.20 -18.83 -18.07
CA GLU A 84 -8.37 -19.22 -16.93
C GLU A 84 -7.20 -18.24 -16.73
N LEU A 85 -6.52 -17.83 -17.81
CA LEU A 85 -5.43 -16.86 -17.76
C LEU A 85 -5.90 -15.51 -17.18
N TYR A 86 -7.04 -14.97 -17.64
CA TYR A 86 -7.59 -13.71 -17.11
C TYR A 86 -7.95 -13.82 -15.62
N LEU A 87 -8.56 -14.94 -15.21
CA LEU A 87 -8.89 -15.17 -13.80
C LEU A 87 -7.63 -15.27 -12.93
N MET A 88 -6.61 -15.99 -13.39
CA MET A 88 -5.29 -16.07 -12.75
C MET A 88 -4.67 -14.68 -12.58
N LEU A 89 -4.66 -13.85 -13.64
CA LEU A 89 -4.13 -12.49 -13.58
C LEU A 89 -4.91 -11.60 -12.61
N ALA A 90 -6.24 -11.72 -12.58
CA ALA A 90 -7.08 -10.95 -11.67
C ALA A 90 -6.83 -11.33 -10.21
N ILE A 91 -6.77 -12.63 -9.90
CA ILE A 91 -6.43 -13.14 -8.57
C ILE A 91 -5.02 -12.68 -8.18
N PHE A 92 -4.07 -12.73 -9.12
CA PHE A 92 -2.71 -12.28 -8.91
C PHE A 92 -2.63 -10.78 -8.56
N ALA A 93 -3.34 -9.93 -9.30
CA ALA A 93 -3.43 -8.50 -9.01
C ALA A 93 -4.06 -8.25 -7.62
N CYS A 94 -5.12 -9.00 -7.27
CA CYS A 94 -5.73 -8.93 -5.95
C CYS A 94 -4.76 -9.33 -4.83
N LEU A 95 -4.00 -10.41 -5.02
CA LEU A 95 -3.01 -10.90 -4.04
C LEU A 95 -1.87 -9.89 -3.86
N LEU A 96 -1.36 -9.29 -4.94
CA LEU A 96 -0.33 -8.26 -4.87
C LEU A 96 -0.81 -7.04 -4.07
N LEU A 97 -2.05 -6.60 -4.29
CA LEU A 97 -2.63 -5.45 -3.59
C LEU A 97 -3.03 -5.75 -2.13
N ALA A 98 -3.09 -7.01 -1.71
CA ALA A 98 -3.38 -7.37 -0.31
C ALA A 98 -2.31 -6.83 0.65
N VAL A 99 -1.03 -6.82 0.25
CA VAL A 99 0.08 -6.33 1.09
C VAL A 99 -0.03 -4.83 1.42
N PRO A 100 -0.11 -3.90 0.43
CA PRO A 100 -0.28 -2.47 0.73
C PRO A 100 -1.61 -2.18 1.45
N PHE A 101 -2.65 -2.96 1.19
CA PHE A 101 -3.91 -2.86 1.92
C PHE A 101 -3.76 -3.14 3.42
N VAL A 102 -3.17 -4.28 3.78
CA VAL A 102 -2.94 -4.64 5.20
C VAL A 102 -1.99 -3.64 5.85
N ALA A 103 -0.97 -3.17 5.11
CA ALA A 103 -0.06 -2.14 5.60
C ALA A 103 -0.79 -0.82 5.91
N LEU A 104 -1.65 -0.35 4.99
CA LEU A 104 -2.44 0.87 5.15
C LEU A 104 -3.42 0.76 6.34
N ALA A 105 -4.17 -0.35 6.41
CA ALA A 105 -5.11 -0.61 7.50
C ALA A 105 -4.41 -0.63 8.87
N GLY A 106 -3.24 -1.28 8.95
CA GLY A 106 -2.44 -1.32 10.18
C GLY A 106 -1.88 0.06 10.58
N SER A 107 -1.46 0.87 9.61
CA SER A 107 -0.98 2.24 9.86
C SER A 107 -2.12 3.16 10.32
N ALA A 108 -3.30 3.07 9.70
CA ALA A 108 -4.49 3.81 10.11
C ALA A 108 -4.94 3.42 11.53
N ALA A 109 -5.00 2.12 11.83
CA ALA A 109 -5.38 1.63 13.16
C ALA A 109 -4.38 2.08 14.25
N ARG A 110 -3.08 2.12 13.94
CA ARG A 110 -2.05 2.61 14.88
C ARG A 110 -2.22 4.10 15.17
N LEU A 111 -2.47 4.91 14.14
CA LEU A 111 -2.70 6.35 14.30
C LEU A 111 -3.94 6.64 15.15
N ALA A 112 -5.01 5.88 14.94
CA ALA A 112 -6.22 5.93 15.75
C ALA A 112 -5.93 5.64 17.23
N ALA A 113 -5.11 4.62 17.50
CA ALA A 113 -4.77 4.20 18.86
C ALA A 113 -3.84 5.19 19.60
N SER A 114 -2.75 5.65 18.99
CA SER A 114 -1.72 6.44 19.68
C SER A 114 -2.24 7.75 20.28
N ARG A 115 -3.12 8.46 19.56
CA ARG A 115 -3.71 9.72 20.03
C ARG A 115 -4.73 9.53 21.14
N ARG A 116 -5.44 8.41 21.15
CA ARG A 116 -6.46 8.10 22.18
C ARG A 116 -5.80 7.73 23.51
N ASP A 117 -4.68 7.01 23.46
CA ASP A 117 -3.91 6.58 24.64
C ASP A 117 -3.39 7.76 25.47
N ALA A 118 -2.95 8.86 24.82
CA ALA A 118 -2.49 10.07 25.53
C ALA A 118 -3.57 10.68 26.44
N ARG A 119 -4.84 10.64 26.02
CA ARG A 119 -5.97 11.13 26.83
C ARG A 119 -6.40 10.11 27.89
N LEU A 120 -6.28 8.82 27.56
CA LEU A 120 -6.57 7.72 28.48
C LEU A 120 -5.54 7.61 29.61
N ALA A 121 -4.34 8.17 29.45
CA ALA A 121 -3.38 8.36 30.54
C ALA A 121 -3.98 9.20 31.68
N GLY A 122 -4.73 10.27 31.38
CA GLY A 122 -5.48 11.03 32.38
C GLY A 122 -6.57 10.21 33.08
N LEU A 123 -7.23 9.29 32.37
CA LEU A 123 -8.20 8.37 32.97
C LEU A 123 -7.54 7.30 33.83
N ARG A 124 -6.35 6.82 33.47
CA ARG A 124 -5.53 5.92 34.30
C ARG A 124 -5.08 6.62 35.59
N LEU A 125 -4.71 7.90 35.50
CA LEU A 125 -4.42 8.75 36.67
C LEU A 125 -5.66 8.96 37.55
N ALA A 126 -6.87 8.92 36.97
CA ALA A 126 -8.14 8.93 37.70
C ALA A 126 -8.64 7.53 38.13
N GLY A 127 -7.80 6.48 38.02
CA GLY A 127 -8.11 5.13 38.51
C GLY A 127 -8.74 4.16 37.49
N ALA A 128 -8.84 4.51 36.22
CA ALA A 128 -9.37 3.59 35.19
C ALA A 128 -8.43 2.40 34.94
N THR A 129 -8.98 1.19 34.86
CA THR A 129 -8.20 -0.04 34.63
C THR A 129 -7.63 -0.13 33.21
N ASN A 130 -6.49 -0.80 33.04
CA ASN A 130 -5.87 -1.03 31.73
C ASN A 130 -6.82 -1.74 30.75
N GLY A 131 -7.63 -2.69 31.23
CA GLY A 131 -8.60 -3.40 30.40
C GLY A 131 -9.77 -2.52 29.93
N GLN A 132 -10.17 -1.50 30.69
CA GLN A 132 -11.17 -0.52 30.25
C GLN A 132 -10.60 0.39 29.16
N VAL A 133 -9.36 0.86 29.35
CA VAL A 133 -8.63 1.69 28.38
C VAL A 133 -8.45 0.96 27.05
N ILE A 134 -7.95 -0.28 27.07
CA ILE A 134 -7.73 -1.08 25.86
C ILE A 134 -9.03 -1.31 25.09
N ARG A 135 -10.12 -1.66 25.80
CA ARG A 135 -11.43 -1.88 25.16
C ARG A 135 -11.98 -0.59 24.55
N LEU A 136 -11.80 0.55 25.22
CA LEU A 136 -12.26 1.84 24.71
C LEU A 136 -11.52 2.23 23.42
N THR A 137 -10.19 2.09 23.41
CA THR A 137 -9.37 2.39 22.22
C THR A 137 -9.68 1.43 21.06
N ALA A 138 -9.87 0.14 21.34
CA ALA A 138 -10.22 -0.85 20.33
C ALA A 138 -11.60 -0.56 19.69
N LEU A 139 -12.61 -0.20 20.50
CA LEU A 139 -13.94 0.15 19.99
C LEU A 139 -13.92 1.42 19.14
N ASP A 140 -13.09 2.38 19.48
CA ASP A 140 -12.97 3.61 18.71
C ASP A 140 -12.30 3.38 17.35
N ALA A 141 -11.22 2.59 17.32
CA ALA A 141 -10.59 2.16 16.07
C ALA A 141 -11.56 1.34 15.19
N ALA A 142 -12.35 0.45 15.80
CA ALA A 142 -13.39 -0.30 15.10
C ALA A 142 -14.49 0.63 14.55
N GLY A 143 -14.89 1.67 15.28
CA GLY A 143 -15.87 2.66 14.83
C GLY A 143 -15.37 3.47 13.63
N GLN A 144 -14.12 3.94 13.67
CA GLN A 144 -13.50 4.65 12.53
C GLN A 144 -13.35 3.74 11.31
N ALA A 145 -12.93 2.49 11.51
CA ALA A 145 -12.86 1.50 10.45
C ALA A 145 -14.25 1.22 9.86
N GLY A 146 -15.28 1.08 10.68
CA GLY A 146 -16.65 0.88 10.23
C GLY A 146 -17.17 2.03 9.37
N ILE A 147 -16.98 3.28 9.82
CA ILE A 147 -17.36 4.47 9.04
C ILE A 147 -16.57 4.54 7.73
N GLY A 148 -15.25 4.29 7.79
CA GLY A 148 -14.38 4.27 6.62
C GLY A 148 -14.82 3.22 5.61
N VAL A 149 -15.08 2.00 6.05
CA VAL A 149 -15.58 0.91 5.19
C VAL A 149 -16.89 1.28 4.51
N LEU A 150 -17.85 1.85 5.23
CA LEU A 150 -19.13 2.27 4.65
C LEU A 150 -18.93 3.35 3.59
N ALA A 151 -18.08 4.35 3.87
CA ALA A 151 -17.70 5.36 2.88
C ALA A 151 -16.97 4.73 1.67
N GLY A 152 -16.15 3.71 1.91
CA GLY A 152 -15.46 2.96 0.88
C GLY A 152 -16.39 2.13 0.00
N MET A 153 -17.47 1.58 0.55
CA MET A 153 -18.53 0.91 -0.24
C MET A 153 -19.20 1.89 -1.20
N VAL A 154 -19.49 3.11 -0.73
CA VAL A 154 -20.01 4.19 -1.59
C VAL A 154 -18.98 4.53 -2.67
N GLY A 155 -17.70 4.63 -2.30
CA GLY A 155 -16.60 4.85 -3.25
C GLY A 155 -16.46 3.75 -4.30
N TYR A 156 -16.65 2.48 -3.93
CA TYR A 156 -16.67 1.34 -4.85
C TYR A 156 -17.81 1.45 -5.86
N VAL A 157 -19.03 1.74 -5.40
CA VAL A 157 -20.18 1.94 -6.30
C VAL A 157 -19.96 3.14 -7.22
N ALA A 158 -19.33 4.21 -6.73
CA ALA A 158 -18.98 5.38 -7.54
C ALA A 158 -17.86 5.10 -8.56
N MET A 159 -16.91 4.22 -8.26
CA MET A 159 -15.84 3.79 -9.19
C MET A 159 -16.34 2.80 -10.25
N MET A 160 -17.39 2.04 -9.95
CA MET A 160 -17.95 1.01 -10.84
C MET A 160 -18.21 1.49 -12.28
N PRO A 161 -18.88 2.65 -12.55
CA PRO A 161 -19.07 3.12 -13.93
C PRO A 161 -17.75 3.44 -14.63
N ALA A 162 -16.76 4.01 -13.93
CA ALA A 162 -15.45 4.31 -14.50
C ALA A 162 -14.68 3.04 -14.89
N VAL A 163 -14.77 1.99 -14.08
CA VAL A 163 -14.18 0.67 -14.39
C VAL A 163 -14.96 -0.05 -15.50
N GLY A 164 -16.29 0.15 -15.57
CA GLY A 164 -17.14 -0.39 -16.62
C GLY A 164 -16.81 0.13 -18.03
N LEU A 165 -16.20 1.33 -18.13
CA LEU A 165 -15.72 1.90 -19.40
C LEU A 165 -14.47 1.18 -19.95
N LEU A 166 -13.80 0.34 -19.16
CA LEU A 166 -12.65 -0.41 -19.64
C LEU A 166 -13.13 -1.62 -20.46
N SER A 167 -12.58 -1.77 -21.66
CA SER A 167 -12.78 -2.96 -22.49
C SER A 167 -11.82 -4.05 -22.09
N PHE A 168 -12.34 -5.23 -21.74
CA PHE A 168 -11.57 -6.45 -21.54
C PHE A 168 -12.21 -7.57 -22.34
N GLN A 169 -11.41 -8.39 -23.02
CA GLN A 169 -11.87 -9.47 -23.90
C GLN A 169 -12.78 -8.93 -25.03
N GLY A 170 -12.43 -7.76 -25.56
CA GLY A 170 -13.17 -7.10 -26.64
C GLY A 170 -14.53 -6.51 -26.25
N ARG A 171 -14.89 -6.48 -24.96
CA ARG A 171 -16.17 -5.93 -24.47
C ARG A 171 -16.06 -5.22 -23.13
N HIS A 172 -16.97 -4.28 -22.90
CA HIS A 172 -17.10 -3.58 -21.62
C HIS A 172 -17.63 -4.51 -20.52
N PHE A 173 -17.31 -4.19 -19.26
CA PHE A 173 -17.92 -4.86 -18.11
C PHE A 173 -19.34 -4.36 -17.86
N GLY A 174 -20.26 -5.30 -17.64
CA GLY A 174 -21.60 -4.97 -17.17
C GLY A 174 -21.61 -4.66 -15.67
N VAL A 175 -22.59 -3.87 -15.21
CA VAL A 175 -22.79 -3.57 -13.78
C VAL A 175 -23.00 -4.85 -12.97
N SER A 176 -23.74 -5.81 -13.51
CA SER A 176 -23.96 -7.12 -12.89
C SER A 176 -22.69 -7.97 -12.79
N GLU A 177 -21.75 -7.82 -13.72
CA GLU A 177 -20.47 -8.55 -13.69
C GLU A 177 -19.57 -8.01 -12.57
N LEU A 178 -19.52 -6.68 -12.41
CA LEU A 178 -18.68 -6.02 -11.41
C LEU A 178 -19.26 -6.05 -9.99
N TRP A 179 -20.55 -6.37 -9.84
CA TRP A 179 -21.24 -6.38 -8.55
C TRP A 179 -20.89 -7.63 -7.73
N VAL A 180 -20.13 -7.44 -6.65
CA VAL A 180 -19.63 -8.56 -5.81
C VAL A 180 -20.72 -9.24 -4.97
N GLY A 181 -21.89 -8.61 -4.85
CA GLY A 181 -22.98 -9.09 -4.01
C GLY A 181 -22.89 -8.65 -2.55
N VAL A 182 -24.06 -8.60 -1.91
CA VAL A 182 -24.23 -8.27 -0.48
C VAL A 182 -23.40 -9.15 0.47
N PRO A 183 -23.32 -10.49 0.32
CA PRO A 183 -22.58 -11.31 1.29
C PRO A 183 -21.08 -10.96 1.32
N THR A 184 -20.49 -10.70 0.16
CA THR A 184 -19.07 -10.34 0.07
C THR A 184 -18.82 -8.93 0.58
N LEU A 185 -19.72 -7.98 0.33
CA LEU A 185 -19.65 -6.63 0.93
C LEU A 185 -19.65 -6.71 2.46
N LEU A 186 -20.54 -7.52 3.05
CA LEU A 186 -20.60 -7.74 4.50
C LEU A 186 -19.33 -8.44 5.01
N ALA A 187 -18.83 -9.45 4.29
CA ALA A 187 -17.61 -10.16 4.65
C ALA A 187 -16.38 -9.23 4.67
N VAL A 188 -16.23 -8.36 3.66
CA VAL A 188 -15.16 -7.36 3.61
C VAL A 188 -15.32 -6.35 4.75
N ALA A 189 -16.54 -5.91 5.03
CA ALA A 189 -16.79 -4.98 6.12
C ALA A 189 -16.37 -5.54 7.48
N VAL A 190 -16.84 -6.76 7.78
CA VAL A 190 -16.47 -7.48 9.00
C VAL A 190 -14.96 -7.72 9.04
N GLY A 191 -14.36 -8.18 7.94
CA GLY A 191 -12.92 -8.42 7.83
C GLY A 191 -12.08 -7.19 8.13
N MET A 192 -12.44 -6.03 7.59
CA MET A 192 -11.71 -4.78 7.82
C MET A 192 -11.85 -4.25 9.25
N VAL A 193 -13.05 -4.35 9.84
CA VAL A 193 -13.28 -3.97 11.24
C VAL A 193 -12.52 -4.89 12.19
N LEU A 194 -12.53 -6.21 11.92
CA LEU A 194 -11.74 -7.18 12.69
C LEU A 194 -10.24 -6.92 12.54
N LEU A 195 -9.76 -6.63 11.34
CA LEU A 195 -8.35 -6.30 11.09
C LEU A 195 -7.93 -5.04 11.87
N ALA A 196 -8.77 -4.01 11.91
CA ALA A 196 -8.53 -2.79 12.69
C ALA A 196 -8.51 -3.08 14.20
N LEU A 197 -9.45 -3.90 14.68
CA LEU A 197 -9.54 -4.30 16.08
C LEU A 197 -8.31 -5.11 16.52
N VAL A 198 -7.93 -6.13 15.75
CA VAL A 198 -6.72 -6.92 15.99
C VAL A 198 -5.47 -6.04 15.94
N SER A 199 -5.35 -5.17 14.94
CA SER A 199 -4.20 -4.25 14.81
C SER A 199 -4.08 -3.29 15.99
N SER A 200 -5.21 -2.75 16.48
CA SER A 200 -5.27 -1.88 17.66
C SER A 200 -4.87 -2.64 18.92
N LEU A 201 -5.44 -3.83 19.15
CA LEU A 201 -5.11 -4.67 20.30
C LEU A 201 -3.64 -5.09 20.33
N VAL A 202 -3.06 -5.47 19.19
CA VAL A 202 -1.64 -5.82 19.08
C VAL A 202 -0.74 -4.62 19.38
N THR A 203 -1.15 -3.42 18.94
CA THR A 203 -0.42 -2.18 19.22
C THR A 203 -0.44 -1.87 20.73
N LEU A 204 -1.61 -1.97 21.36
CA LEU A 204 -1.80 -1.71 22.79
C LEU A 204 -1.10 -2.73 23.69
N ARG A 205 -1.16 -4.03 23.35
CA ARG A 205 -0.47 -5.10 24.12
C ARG A 205 1.03 -4.89 24.21
N ARG A 206 1.67 -4.36 23.16
CA ARG A 206 3.12 -4.10 23.18
C ARG A 206 3.51 -2.99 24.15
N VAL A 207 2.61 -2.04 24.43
CA VAL A 207 2.87 -0.91 25.34
C VAL A 207 2.64 -1.31 26.80
N SER A 208 1.71 -2.21 27.09
CA SER A 208 1.41 -2.65 28.46
C SER A 208 2.45 -3.60 29.07
N VAL A 209 3.21 -4.32 28.24
CA VAL A 209 4.14 -5.38 28.72
C VAL A 209 5.49 -4.82 29.19
N THR A 210 5.88 -3.60 28.79
CA THR A 210 7.16 -2.99 29.20
C THR A 210 6.97 -1.56 29.70
N PRO A 211 6.49 -1.35 30.95
CA PRO A 211 6.35 -0.01 31.54
C PRO A 211 7.69 0.72 31.74
N LEU A 212 8.83 0.01 31.69
CA LEU A 212 10.20 0.55 31.83
C LEU A 212 10.92 0.82 30.51
N GLY A 213 10.32 0.51 29.36
CA GLY A 213 10.94 0.69 28.03
C GLY A 213 11.16 2.16 27.61
N VAL A 214 10.75 3.11 28.46
CA VAL A 214 10.92 4.56 28.27
C VAL A 214 12.33 5.03 28.64
N MET A 215 13.00 4.36 29.60
CA MET A 215 14.34 4.75 30.02
C MET A 215 15.46 4.20 29.13
N GLN A 216 15.17 3.17 28.33
CA GLN A 216 16.10 2.66 27.34
C GLN A 216 15.41 2.59 25.98
N ARG A 217 15.49 3.67 25.20
CA ARG A 217 15.37 3.58 23.74
C ARG A 217 16.57 2.78 23.22
N ALA A 218 16.60 1.47 23.49
CA ALA A 218 17.64 0.60 22.96
C ALA A 218 17.51 0.63 21.43
N ALA A 219 18.53 1.19 20.77
CA ALA A 219 18.59 1.23 19.32
C ALA A 219 18.41 -0.20 18.79
N ARG A 220 17.41 -0.40 17.93
CA ARG A 220 17.20 -1.72 17.31
C ARG A 220 18.45 -2.07 16.50
N PRO A 221 18.94 -3.33 16.56
CA PRO A 221 20.09 -3.71 15.76
C PRO A 221 19.79 -3.47 14.27
N LEU A 222 20.74 -2.83 13.59
CA LEU A 222 20.61 -2.54 12.18
C LEU A 222 20.53 -3.85 11.38
N PRO A 223 19.77 -3.90 10.29
CA PRO A 223 19.68 -5.10 9.46
C PRO A 223 21.07 -5.51 8.94
N GLY A 224 21.37 -6.82 8.99
CA GLY A 224 22.64 -7.40 8.53
C GLY A 224 22.79 -7.41 7.01
N ALA A 225 24.03 -7.35 6.53
CA ALA A 225 24.36 -7.34 5.10
C ALA A 225 24.07 -8.65 4.36
N TRP A 226 23.92 -9.77 5.08
CA TRP A 226 23.54 -11.07 4.49
C TRP A 226 22.26 -11.00 3.65
N ARG A 227 21.33 -10.08 3.99
CA ARG A 227 20.10 -9.83 3.23
C ARG A 227 20.36 -9.41 1.78
N VAL A 228 21.48 -8.71 1.54
CA VAL A 228 21.91 -8.31 0.19
C VAL A 228 22.42 -9.53 -0.56
N VAL A 229 23.20 -10.39 0.09
CA VAL A 229 23.69 -11.63 -0.52
C VAL A 229 22.52 -12.53 -0.90
N ALA A 230 21.56 -12.71 0.01
CA ALA A 230 20.33 -13.46 -0.27
C ALA A 230 19.52 -12.84 -1.41
N PHE A 231 19.42 -11.50 -1.46
CA PHE A 231 18.75 -10.78 -2.54
C PHE A 231 19.42 -11.02 -3.90
N VAL A 232 20.74 -10.83 -3.98
CA VAL A 232 21.51 -11.01 -5.21
C VAL A 232 21.47 -12.45 -5.68
N ALA A 233 21.64 -13.43 -4.77
CA ALA A 233 21.58 -14.85 -5.10
C ALA A 233 20.20 -15.26 -5.64
N ALA A 234 19.13 -14.81 -4.99
CA ALA A 234 17.78 -15.14 -5.43
C ALA A 234 17.39 -14.41 -6.73
N LEU A 235 17.85 -13.17 -6.94
CA LEU A 235 17.64 -12.44 -8.19
C LEU A 235 18.41 -13.08 -9.36
N ALA A 236 19.66 -13.48 -9.15
CA ALA A 236 20.45 -14.22 -10.13
C ALA A 236 19.81 -15.58 -10.45
N GLY A 237 19.32 -16.30 -9.43
CA GLY A 237 18.57 -17.54 -9.61
C GLY A 237 17.27 -17.35 -10.40
N ALA A 238 16.52 -16.28 -10.13
CA ALA A 238 15.31 -15.93 -10.88
C ALA A 238 15.60 -15.59 -12.35
N VAL A 239 16.61 -14.76 -12.60
CA VAL A 239 17.06 -14.42 -13.96
C VAL A 239 17.55 -15.68 -14.70
N GLY A 240 18.34 -16.52 -14.03
CA GLY A 240 18.80 -17.81 -14.56
C GLY A 240 17.64 -18.74 -14.92
N LEU A 241 16.65 -18.87 -14.03
CA LEU A 241 15.45 -19.67 -14.26
C LEU A 241 14.63 -19.15 -15.45
N LEU A 242 14.43 -17.83 -15.55
CA LEU A 242 13.71 -17.20 -16.66
C LEU A 242 14.47 -17.29 -17.98
N SER A 243 15.80 -17.30 -17.94
CA SER A 243 16.65 -17.48 -19.13
C SER A 243 16.76 -18.94 -19.59
N SER A 244 16.38 -19.89 -18.74
CA SER A 244 16.45 -21.32 -19.05
C SER A 244 15.32 -21.74 -20.00
N ARG A 245 15.42 -22.95 -20.56
CA ARG A 245 14.33 -23.57 -21.32
C ARG A 245 13.21 -24.15 -20.44
N ALA A 246 13.36 -24.15 -19.12
CA ALA A 246 12.39 -24.71 -18.18
C ALA A 246 10.95 -24.12 -18.25
N PRO A 247 10.73 -22.81 -18.49
CA PRO A 247 9.37 -22.26 -18.59
C PRO A 247 8.64 -22.59 -19.90
N GLN A 248 9.23 -23.40 -20.80
CA GLN A 248 8.66 -23.72 -22.12
C GLN A 248 7.58 -24.81 -22.07
N ALA A 249 7.40 -25.50 -20.94
CA ALA A 249 6.20 -26.30 -20.71
C ALA A 249 5.04 -25.36 -20.34
N ALA A 250 4.00 -25.30 -21.20
CA ALA A 250 2.97 -24.24 -21.18
C ALA A 250 2.33 -23.97 -19.81
N ALA A 251 1.97 -25.03 -19.05
CA ALA A 251 1.37 -24.87 -17.71
C ALA A 251 2.41 -24.50 -16.63
N ALA A 252 3.65 -25.01 -16.74
CA ALA A 252 4.70 -24.72 -15.76
C ALA A 252 5.25 -23.28 -15.91
N GLY A 253 5.29 -22.75 -17.13
CA GLY A 253 5.82 -21.41 -17.43
C GLY A 253 5.08 -20.28 -16.72
N VAL A 254 3.74 -20.32 -16.72
CA VAL A 254 2.90 -19.29 -16.08
C VAL A 254 3.09 -19.28 -14.56
N ILE A 255 3.08 -20.46 -13.93
CA ILE A 255 3.31 -20.60 -12.48
C ILE A 255 4.71 -20.09 -12.09
N VAL A 256 5.73 -20.44 -12.87
CA VAL A 256 7.11 -19.98 -12.64
C VAL A 256 7.21 -18.46 -12.73
N VAL A 257 6.59 -17.83 -13.72
CA VAL A 257 6.60 -16.36 -13.85
C VAL A 257 5.95 -15.71 -12.62
N PHE A 258 4.76 -16.16 -12.20
CA PHE A 258 4.11 -15.62 -11.01
C PHE A 258 4.92 -15.83 -9.73
N ALA A 259 5.50 -17.02 -9.55
CA ALA A 259 6.35 -17.33 -8.40
C ALA A 259 7.59 -16.42 -8.37
N VAL A 260 8.20 -16.16 -9.52
CA VAL A 260 9.35 -15.27 -9.65
C VAL A 260 8.97 -13.81 -9.36
N VAL A 261 7.81 -13.34 -9.84
CA VAL A 261 7.32 -11.98 -9.60
C VAL A 261 6.99 -11.76 -8.11
N ILE A 262 6.29 -12.70 -7.46
CA ILE A 262 6.06 -12.68 -6.00
C ILE A 262 7.37 -12.77 -5.23
N GLY A 263 8.28 -13.64 -5.69
CA GLY A 263 9.62 -13.82 -5.14
C GLY A 263 10.43 -12.53 -5.14
N CYS A 264 10.57 -11.84 -6.28
CA CYS A 264 11.27 -10.53 -6.32
C CYS A 264 10.57 -9.52 -5.42
N PHE A 265 9.24 -9.44 -5.38
CA PHE A 265 8.58 -8.51 -4.47
C PHE A 265 8.90 -8.80 -2.99
N ALA A 266 8.90 -10.07 -2.58
CA ALA A 266 9.33 -10.48 -1.25
C ALA A 266 10.80 -10.14 -0.97
N LEU A 267 11.67 -10.34 -1.96
CA LEU A 267 13.10 -10.01 -1.89
C LEU A 267 13.34 -8.50 -1.77
N VAL A 268 12.61 -7.67 -2.52
CA VAL A 268 12.65 -6.20 -2.39
C VAL A 268 12.26 -5.78 -0.97
N ASN A 269 11.26 -6.42 -0.37
CA ASN A 269 10.88 -6.18 1.03
C ASN A 269 11.93 -6.67 2.04
N LEU A 270 12.67 -7.75 1.72
CA LEU A 270 13.75 -8.26 2.56
C LEU A 270 14.95 -7.32 2.59
N VAL A 271 15.39 -6.84 1.42
CA VAL A 271 16.57 -5.97 1.26
C VAL A 271 16.27 -4.51 1.59
N GLY A 272 15.01 -4.09 1.45
CA GLY A 272 14.61 -2.69 1.55
C GLY A 272 14.99 -2.01 2.87
N VAL A 273 14.77 -2.68 4.00
CA VAL A 273 15.17 -2.16 5.32
C VAL A 273 16.68 -1.94 5.40
N TRP A 274 17.47 -2.87 4.83
CA TRP A 274 18.92 -2.73 4.77
C TRP A 274 19.34 -1.58 3.86
N ALA A 275 18.71 -1.44 2.70
CA ALA A 275 19.05 -0.41 1.73
C ALA A 275 18.77 1.00 2.28
N VAL A 276 17.62 1.20 2.92
CA VAL A 276 17.29 2.47 3.60
C VAL A 276 18.29 2.77 4.70
N ALA A 277 18.62 1.78 5.54
CA ALA A 277 19.63 1.94 6.59
C ALA A 277 21.03 2.23 6.02
N ALA A 278 21.43 1.57 4.93
CA ALA A 278 22.71 1.79 4.27
C ALA A 278 22.80 3.19 3.67
N ARG A 279 21.74 3.66 3.02
CA ARG A 279 21.63 5.02 2.48
C ARG A 279 21.70 6.06 3.59
N ALA A 280 20.95 5.86 4.69
CA ALA A 280 20.97 6.75 5.83
C ALA A 280 22.33 6.77 6.55
N ARG A 281 23.01 5.61 6.71
CA ARG A 281 24.39 5.54 7.22
C ARG A 281 25.36 6.35 6.37
N ARG A 282 25.27 6.22 5.04
CA ARG A 282 26.12 6.99 4.12
C ARG A 282 25.86 8.49 4.24
N MET A 283 24.60 8.89 4.36
CA MET A 283 24.21 10.29 4.59
C MET A 283 24.70 10.83 5.94
N ALA A 284 24.67 10.01 7.00
CA ALA A 284 25.16 10.37 8.33
C ALA A 284 26.70 10.48 8.40
N ARG A 285 27.43 9.70 7.59
CA ARG A 285 28.91 9.78 7.50
C ARG A 285 29.40 11.01 6.75
N HIS A 286 28.63 11.49 5.77
CA HIS A 286 28.98 12.67 4.97
C HIS A 286 27.82 13.67 4.93
N PRO A 287 27.46 14.29 6.07
CA PRO A 287 26.35 15.23 6.13
C PRO A 287 26.72 16.52 5.38
N ARG A 288 25.90 16.91 4.40
CA ARG A 288 26.11 18.16 3.65
C ARG A 288 25.45 19.38 4.33
N ARG A 289 24.40 19.14 5.14
CA ARG A 289 23.60 20.16 5.84
C ARG A 289 23.09 19.61 7.17
N ALA A 290 22.81 20.47 8.15
CA ALA A 290 22.20 20.07 9.43
C ALA A 290 20.91 19.26 9.23
N ALA A 291 20.00 19.72 8.36
CA ALA A 291 18.78 19.01 8.00
C ALA A 291 19.02 17.57 7.50
N SER A 292 20.08 17.33 6.72
CA SER A 292 20.42 15.99 6.23
C SER A 292 20.96 15.07 7.33
N LEU A 293 21.69 15.62 8.30
CA LEU A 293 22.18 14.86 9.44
C LEU A 293 21.03 14.47 10.37
N ILE A 294 20.13 15.41 10.67
CA ILE A 294 18.93 15.18 11.49
C ILE A 294 18.07 14.08 10.85
N ALA A 295 17.76 14.22 9.55
CA ALA A 295 16.99 13.23 8.81
C ALA A 295 17.67 11.85 8.80
N ALA A 296 18.99 11.80 8.62
CA ALA A 296 19.73 10.54 8.61
C ALA A 296 19.66 9.82 9.96
N ARG A 297 19.83 10.55 11.07
CA ARG A 297 19.75 9.98 12.42
C ARG A 297 18.33 9.45 12.71
N ARG A 298 17.29 10.23 12.38
CA ARG A 298 15.88 9.79 12.54
C ARG A 298 15.56 8.51 11.75
N ILE A 299 16.06 8.38 10.52
CA ILE A 299 15.89 7.14 9.74
C ILE A 299 16.65 5.96 10.39
N LEU A 300 17.84 6.20 10.96
CA LEU A 300 18.64 5.16 11.60
C LEU A 300 18.08 4.69 12.94
N ASP A 301 17.28 5.52 13.62
CA ASP A 301 16.62 5.16 14.87
C ASP A 301 15.59 4.02 14.67
N ASP A 302 14.81 4.06 13.56
CA ASP A 302 13.92 2.96 13.16
C ASP A 302 13.82 2.81 11.62
N PRO A 303 14.82 2.16 10.99
CA PRO A 303 14.84 1.97 9.53
C PRO A 303 13.72 1.05 9.05
N LYS A 304 13.19 0.19 9.92
CA LYS A 304 12.08 -0.70 9.58
C LYS A 304 10.79 0.09 9.44
N ARG A 305 10.53 1.06 10.33
CA ARG A 305 9.42 2.00 10.19
C ARG A 305 9.60 2.82 8.92
N ALA A 306 10.78 3.38 8.68
CA ALA A 306 11.07 4.15 7.47
C ALA A 306 10.82 3.36 6.18
N TRP A 307 11.23 2.09 6.09
CA TRP A 307 10.94 1.22 4.94
C TRP A 307 9.44 0.92 4.78
N ARG A 308 8.77 0.53 5.88
CA ARG A 308 7.32 0.27 5.85
C ARG A 308 6.54 1.49 5.38
N ASN A 309 7.09 2.69 5.56
CA ASN A 309 6.42 3.90 5.14
C ASN A 309 6.29 4.03 3.61
N VAL A 310 7.13 3.32 2.87
CA VAL A 310 7.31 3.45 1.42
C VAL A 310 7.25 2.10 0.70
N SER A 311 6.97 0.99 1.40
CA SER A 311 6.96 -0.35 0.81
C SER A 311 5.84 -0.56 -0.22
N GLY A 312 4.71 0.15 -0.08
CA GLY A 312 3.65 0.13 -1.11
C GLY A 312 4.09 0.72 -2.44
N ILE A 313 5.05 1.65 -2.41
CA ILE A 313 5.62 2.30 -3.61
C ILE A 313 6.55 1.33 -4.33
N ALA A 314 7.25 0.46 -3.58
CA ALA A 314 8.06 -0.60 -4.16
C ALA A 314 7.21 -1.49 -5.08
N LEU A 315 6.00 -1.85 -4.61
CA LEU A 315 5.07 -2.65 -5.39
C LEU A 315 4.60 -1.90 -6.64
N ALA A 316 4.18 -0.64 -6.49
CA ALA A 316 3.70 0.17 -7.62
C ALA A 316 4.79 0.35 -8.70
N VAL A 317 6.00 0.73 -8.32
CA VAL A 317 7.14 0.88 -9.26
C VAL A 317 7.47 -0.46 -9.94
N PHE A 318 7.41 -1.55 -9.20
CA PHE A 318 7.65 -2.88 -9.76
C PHE A 318 6.57 -3.27 -10.78
N ILE A 319 5.29 -3.02 -10.48
CA ILE A 319 4.17 -3.19 -11.43
C ILE A 319 4.35 -2.29 -12.65
N ALA A 320 4.83 -1.06 -12.49
CA ALA A 320 5.14 -0.16 -13.60
C ALA A 320 6.17 -0.79 -14.54
N GLY A 321 7.24 -1.38 -13.98
CA GLY A 321 8.25 -2.11 -14.73
C GLY A 321 7.68 -3.25 -15.56
N VAL A 322 6.95 -4.16 -14.91
CA VAL A 322 6.34 -5.31 -15.60
C VAL A 322 5.32 -4.87 -16.67
N THR A 323 4.45 -3.92 -16.33
CA THR A 323 3.37 -3.46 -17.22
C THR A 323 3.91 -2.69 -18.43
N SER A 324 4.94 -1.87 -18.25
CA SER A 324 5.46 -1.00 -19.30
C SER A 324 5.86 -1.73 -20.57
N VAL A 325 6.35 -2.96 -20.43
CA VAL A 325 6.78 -3.78 -21.57
C VAL A 325 5.61 -4.47 -22.25
N THR A 326 4.58 -4.89 -21.49
CA THR A 326 3.39 -5.56 -22.04
C THR A 326 2.64 -4.68 -23.05
N GLY A 327 2.46 -3.37 -22.78
CA GLY A 327 1.82 -2.46 -23.73
C GLY A 327 2.56 -2.35 -25.08
N TYR A 328 3.89 -2.37 -25.05
CA TYR A 328 4.71 -2.35 -26.27
C TYR A 328 4.66 -3.69 -27.02
N VAL A 329 4.74 -4.83 -26.33
CA VAL A 329 4.63 -6.15 -26.97
C VAL A 329 3.27 -6.30 -27.65
N GLY A 330 2.20 -5.79 -27.04
CA GLY A 330 0.87 -5.80 -27.65
C GLY A 330 0.86 -5.07 -28.98
N SER A 331 1.59 -3.94 -29.09
CA SER A 331 1.72 -3.21 -30.36
C SER A 331 2.50 -3.96 -31.44
N MET A 332 3.46 -4.81 -31.08
CA MET A 332 4.23 -5.62 -32.05
C MET A 332 3.43 -6.84 -32.57
N VAL A 333 2.61 -7.45 -31.72
CA VAL A 333 1.83 -8.66 -32.06
C VAL A 333 0.55 -8.33 -32.84
N ARG A 334 0.11 -7.05 -32.84
CA ARG A 334 -1.04 -6.56 -33.63
C ARG A 334 -0.98 -6.92 -35.11
N ASP A 335 0.22 -7.00 -35.68
CA ASP A 335 0.41 -7.29 -37.09
C ASP A 335 0.46 -8.81 -37.40
N ALA A 336 0.58 -9.66 -36.37
CA ALA A 336 0.73 -11.11 -36.51
C ALA A 336 -0.53 -11.91 -36.11
N ASP A 337 -1.19 -11.54 -35.01
CA ASP A 337 -2.40 -12.20 -34.51
C ASP A 337 -3.26 -11.26 -33.64
N ALA A 338 -4.50 -11.05 -34.04
CA ALA A 338 -5.44 -10.16 -33.35
C ALA A 338 -5.81 -10.66 -31.95
N SER A 339 -5.80 -11.98 -31.71
CA SER A 339 -6.15 -12.56 -30.42
C SER A 339 -5.06 -12.32 -29.37
N SER A 340 -3.81 -12.60 -29.73
CA SER A 340 -2.64 -12.36 -28.88
C SER A 340 -2.43 -10.87 -28.62
N ALA A 341 -2.72 -10.00 -29.60
CA ALA A 341 -2.68 -8.56 -29.43
C ALA A 341 -3.71 -8.05 -28.42
N MET A 342 -4.93 -8.60 -28.43
CA MET A 342 -5.98 -8.27 -27.46
C MET A 342 -5.56 -8.67 -26.05
N ILE A 343 -5.05 -9.89 -25.85
CA ILE A 343 -4.56 -10.36 -24.54
C ILE A 343 -3.53 -9.39 -23.99
N MET A 344 -2.52 -9.06 -24.80
CA MET A 344 -1.42 -8.23 -24.33
C MET A 344 -1.88 -6.78 -24.04
N GLY A 345 -2.83 -6.25 -24.82
CA GLY A 345 -3.47 -4.95 -24.55
C GLY A 345 -4.28 -4.94 -23.25
N ASP A 346 -5.02 -6.01 -22.97
CA ASP A 346 -5.77 -6.16 -21.73
C ASP A 346 -4.85 -6.32 -20.52
N ILE A 347 -3.74 -7.05 -20.66
CA ILE A 347 -2.71 -7.16 -19.62
C ILE A 347 -2.11 -5.79 -19.31
N ALA A 348 -1.79 -5.00 -20.34
CA ALA A 348 -1.28 -3.65 -20.15
C ALA A 348 -2.30 -2.76 -19.42
N THR A 349 -3.57 -2.83 -19.82
CA THR A 349 -4.67 -2.06 -19.20
C THR A 349 -4.89 -2.46 -17.74
N GLY A 350 -4.94 -3.75 -17.45
CA GLY A 350 -5.06 -4.28 -16.09
C GLY A 350 -3.83 -3.94 -15.22
N GLY A 351 -2.63 -3.97 -15.79
CA GLY A 351 -1.40 -3.56 -15.12
C GLY A 351 -1.39 -2.07 -14.77
N MET A 352 -1.84 -1.20 -15.68
CA MET A 352 -1.96 0.25 -15.42
C MET A 352 -3.03 0.56 -14.36
N LEU A 353 -4.15 -0.17 -14.37
CA LEU A 353 -5.17 -0.07 -13.35
C LEU A 353 -4.62 -0.48 -11.97
N THR A 354 -3.90 -1.60 -11.91
CA THR A 354 -3.27 -2.12 -10.68
C THR A 354 -2.20 -1.15 -10.17
N LEU A 355 -1.39 -0.57 -11.06
CA LEU A 355 -0.43 0.49 -10.76
C LEU A 355 -1.12 1.69 -10.10
N GLY A 356 -2.21 2.18 -10.71
CA GLY A 356 -2.98 3.31 -10.20
C GLY A 356 -3.47 3.06 -8.77
N PHE A 357 -4.11 1.91 -8.56
CA PHE A 357 -4.57 1.49 -7.23
C PHE A 357 -3.44 1.35 -6.21
N ALA A 358 -2.35 0.69 -6.58
CA ALA A 358 -1.17 0.55 -5.71
C ALA A 358 -0.59 1.92 -5.34
N SER A 359 -0.52 2.85 -6.30
CA SER A 359 -0.01 4.21 -6.12
C SER A 359 -0.88 5.02 -5.17
N VAL A 360 -2.21 4.94 -5.31
CA VAL A 360 -3.15 5.60 -4.40
C VAL A 360 -3.04 5.03 -2.98
N LEU A 361 -3.03 3.71 -2.83
CA LEU A 361 -2.84 3.08 -1.51
C LEU A 361 -1.52 3.49 -0.86
N ALA A 362 -0.44 3.55 -1.65
CA ALA A 362 0.86 3.97 -1.17
C ALA A 362 0.90 5.46 -0.77
N ALA A 363 0.26 6.33 -1.55
CA ALA A 363 0.14 7.76 -1.25
C ALA A 363 -0.66 8.01 0.03
N VAL A 364 -1.82 7.37 0.18
CA VAL A 364 -2.66 7.48 1.38
C VAL A 364 -1.92 6.92 2.60
N SER A 365 -1.25 5.77 2.46
CA SER A 365 -0.42 5.20 3.53
C SER A 365 0.65 6.18 3.98
N CYS A 366 1.47 6.67 3.03
CA CYS A 366 2.54 7.62 3.31
C CYS A 366 2.02 8.88 4.01
N GLY A 367 0.91 9.44 3.54
CA GLY A 367 0.24 10.59 4.15
C GLY A 367 -0.22 10.34 5.58
N VAL A 368 -0.87 9.19 5.85
CA VAL A 368 -1.32 8.78 7.19
C VAL A 368 -0.15 8.65 8.15
N MET A 369 0.93 7.99 7.73
CA MET A 369 2.11 7.81 8.57
C MET A 369 2.86 9.12 8.80
N GLN A 370 2.92 10.00 7.80
CA GLN A 370 3.54 11.32 7.98
C GLN A 370 2.76 12.21 8.93
N ALA A 371 1.43 12.27 8.77
CA ALA A 371 0.59 13.00 9.72
C ALA A 371 0.72 12.44 11.15
N GLY A 372 0.86 11.12 11.29
CA GLY A 372 1.14 10.48 12.58
C GLY A 372 2.51 10.83 13.16
N ASN A 373 3.56 10.84 12.34
CA ASN A 373 4.90 11.20 12.81
C ASN A 373 4.99 12.65 13.26
N VAL A 374 4.39 13.57 12.50
CA VAL A 374 4.28 14.98 12.87
C VAL A 374 3.58 15.13 14.21
N ALA A 375 2.44 14.45 14.36
CA ALA A 375 1.66 14.46 15.59
C ALA A 375 2.45 14.01 16.81
N ASP A 376 3.16 12.89 16.66
CA ASP A 376 3.92 12.28 17.76
C ASP A 376 5.09 13.18 18.20
N GLN A 377 5.63 14.01 17.29
CA GLN A 377 6.83 14.83 17.48
C GLN A 377 6.55 16.32 17.75
N GLU A 378 5.29 16.76 17.77
CA GLU A 378 4.92 18.17 17.87
C GLU A 378 5.56 18.89 19.07
N ARG A 379 5.55 18.25 20.25
CA ARG A 379 6.18 18.79 21.46
C ARG A 379 7.69 18.95 21.32
N GLU A 380 8.35 17.99 20.69
CA GLU A 380 9.79 18.00 20.45
C GLU A 380 10.16 19.12 19.46
N TYR A 381 9.36 19.32 18.41
CA TYR A 381 9.54 20.45 17.48
C TYR A 381 9.36 21.79 18.16
N ARG A 382 8.34 21.96 19.02
CA ARG A 382 8.15 23.19 19.80
C ARG A 382 9.34 23.46 20.72
N MET A 383 9.85 22.45 21.41
CA MET A 383 11.04 22.61 22.27
C MET A 383 12.27 23.03 21.45
N LEU A 384 12.54 22.37 20.32
CA LEU A 384 13.67 22.72 19.44
C LEU A 384 13.56 24.13 18.87
N MET A 385 12.34 24.60 18.55
CA MET A 385 12.11 25.99 18.13
C MET A 385 12.35 26.98 19.27
N LEU A 386 11.95 26.64 20.51
CA LEU A 386 12.25 27.45 21.69
C LEU A 386 13.75 27.49 22.01
N GLU A 387 14.48 26.43 21.69
CA GLU A 387 15.95 26.37 21.79
C GLU A 387 16.67 27.14 20.65
N GLY A 388 15.92 27.73 19.71
CA GLY A 388 16.46 28.58 18.64
C GLY A 388 16.67 27.87 17.30
N THR A 389 16.20 26.64 17.13
CA THR A 389 16.26 25.95 15.83
C THR A 389 15.25 26.54 14.85
N ASP A 390 15.72 26.98 13.69
CA ASP A 390 14.88 27.51 12.63
C ASP A 390 13.89 26.44 12.08
N ALA A 391 12.62 26.83 11.97
CA ALA A 391 11.53 25.98 11.48
C ALA A 391 11.80 25.45 10.07
N ALA A 392 12.39 26.27 9.19
CA ALA A 392 12.69 25.86 7.82
C ALA A 392 13.72 24.72 7.77
N THR A 393 14.63 24.65 8.75
CA THR A 393 15.61 23.55 8.85
C THR A 393 14.93 22.24 9.26
N LEU A 394 13.99 22.29 10.19
CA LEU A 394 13.20 21.12 10.65
C LEU A 394 12.27 20.60 9.54
N ASP A 395 11.65 21.50 8.78
CA ASP A 395 10.84 21.14 7.63
C ASP A 395 11.68 20.51 6.52
N ARG A 396 12.85 21.07 6.23
CA ARG A 396 13.79 20.48 5.28
C ARG A 396 14.23 19.09 5.73
N ALA A 397 14.46 18.88 7.03
CA ALA A 397 14.81 17.58 7.59
C ALA A 397 13.68 16.56 7.37
N ARG A 398 12.42 16.93 7.64
CA ARG A 398 11.24 16.10 7.37
C ARG A 398 11.12 15.70 5.90
N PHE A 399 11.31 16.65 4.98
CA PHE A 399 11.30 16.33 3.55
C PHE A 399 12.39 15.33 3.18
N ILE A 400 13.62 15.51 3.68
CA ILE A 400 14.72 14.57 3.41
C ILE A 400 14.42 13.19 4.04
N GLU A 401 13.81 13.16 5.22
CA GLU A 401 13.41 11.94 5.93
C GLU A 401 12.41 11.09 5.12
N VAL A 402 11.53 11.74 4.36
CA VAL A 402 10.58 11.08 3.44
C VAL A 402 11.20 10.70 2.11
N LEU A 403 11.88 11.66 1.47
CA LEU A 403 12.39 11.48 0.10
C LEU A 403 13.53 10.46 0.07
N THR A 404 14.30 10.31 1.14
CA THR A 404 15.44 9.40 1.16
C THR A 404 15.01 7.92 1.07
N PRO A 405 14.10 7.40 1.93
CA PRO A 405 13.54 6.06 1.75
C PRO A 405 12.81 5.92 0.42
N LEU A 406 12.01 6.92 0.02
CA LEU A 406 11.26 6.92 -1.24
C LEU A 406 12.17 6.69 -2.45
N ASN A 407 13.20 7.52 -2.62
CA ASN A 407 14.13 7.40 -3.76
C ASN A 407 14.90 6.07 -3.73
N THR A 408 15.26 5.60 -2.54
CA THR A 408 15.96 4.31 -2.36
C THR A 408 15.10 3.15 -2.83
N VAL A 409 13.81 3.18 -2.50
CA VAL A 409 12.83 2.16 -2.91
C VAL A 409 12.63 2.18 -4.42
N VAL A 410 12.41 3.37 -4.99
CA VAL A 410 12.15 3.52 -6.44
C VAL A 410 13.32 2.94 -7.22
N VAL A 411 14.57 3.27 -6.87
CA VAL A 411 15.76 2.75 -7.55
C VAL A 411 15.86 1.23 -7.46
N ILE A 412 15.63 0.65 -6.28
CA ILE A 412 15.73 -0.81 -6.09
C ILE A 412 14.60 -1.55 -6.80
N ALA A 413 13.36 -1.08 -6.68
CA ALA A 413 12.21 -1.70 -7.31
C ALA A 413 12.28 -1.60 -8.83
N ALA A 414 12.60 -0.42 -9.36
CA ALA A 414 12.82 -0.19 -10.79
C ALA A 414 13.95 -1.07 -11.34
N GLY A 415 15.07 -1.15 -10.62
CA GLY A 415 16.18 -2.02 -10.97
C GLY A 415 15.81 -3.51 -10.97
N CYS A 416 15.11 -4.00 -9.92
CA CYS A 416 14.67 -5.41 -9.87
C CYS A 416 13.70 -5.71 -11.02
N SER A 417 12.69 -4.86 -11.26
CA SER A 417 11.75 -5.10 -12.37
C SER A 417 12.44 -5.09 -13.72
N MET A 418 13.37 -4.15 -13.95
CA MET A 418 14.03 -4.03 -15.25
C MET A 418 14.94 -5.23 -15.51
N LEU A 419 15.71 -5.65 -14.51
CA LEU A 419 16.61 -6.79 -14.61
C LEU A 419 15.86 -8.11 -14.79
N LEU A 420 14.71 -8.26 -14.14
CA LEU A 420 13.88 -9.47 -14.20
C LEU A 420 13.16 -9.61 -15.54
N MET A 421 12.75 -8.50 -16.16
CA MET A 421 12.12 -8.50 -17.49
C MET A 421 13.14 -8.68 -18.64
N LEU A 422 14.43 -8.48 -18.38
CA LEU A 422 15.48 -8.53 -19.40
C LEU A 422 15.55 -9.88 -20.16
N PRO A 423 15.51 -11.07 -19.53
CA PRO A 423 15.56 -12.35 -20.24
C PRO A 423 14.32 -12.62 -21.08
N LEU A 424 13.17 -12.10 -20.64
CA LEU A 424 11.89 -12.32 -21.30
C LEU A 424 11.72 -11.44 -22.54
N LEU A 425 12.22 -10.20 -22.48
CA LEU A 425 11.77 -9.13 -23.35
C LEU A 425 12.91 -8.23 -23.86
N GLY A 426 14.18 -8.55 -23.59
CA GLY A 426 15.41 -7.78 -23.85
C GLY A 426 15.28 -6.52 -24.73
N THR A 427 15.07 -6.68 -26.04
CA THR A 427 15.00 -5.56 -27.00
C THR A 427 13.75 -4.68 -26.84
N ALA A 428 12.63 -5.25 -26.42
CA ALA A 428 11.38 -4.53 -26.17
C ALA A 428 11.48 -3.51 -25.03
N MET A 429 12.40 -3.73 -24.08
CA MET A 429 12.62 -2.84 -22.94
C MET A 429 13.26 -1.50 -23.30
N VAL A 430 13.97 -1.45 -24.43
CA VAL A 430 14.66 -0.24 -24.92
C VAL A 430 13.76 0.58 -25.86
N SER A 431 12.56 0.07 -26.16
CA SER A 431 11.60 0.80 -26.98
C SER A 431 11.16 2.10 -26.31
N ALA A 432 10.95 3.14 -27.12
CA ALA A 432 10.49 4.44 -26.62
C ALA A 432 9.15 4.31 -25.87
N ALA A 433 8.23 3.49 -26.36
CA ALA A 433 6.93 3.27 -25.71
C ALA A 433 7.05 2.60 -24.33
N ALA A 434 7.88 1.56 -24.20
CA ALA A 434 8.11 0.92 -22.91
C ALA A 434 8.78 1.88 -21.92
N LEU A 435 9.78 2.64 -22.36
CA LEU A 435 10.44 3.64 -21.50
C LEU A 435 9.48 4.74 -21.06
N VAL A 436 8.65 5.27 -21.97
CA VAL A 436 7.63 6.29 -21.65
C VAL A 436 6.63 5.75 -20.63
N SER A 437 6.10 4.53 -20.82
CA SER A 437 5.17 3.93 -19.87
C SER A 437 5.84 3.67 -18.50
N PHE A 438 7.09 3.21 -18.50
CA PHE A 438 7.86 2.94 -17.29
C PHE A 438 8.10 4.21 -16.47
N PHE A 439 8.71 5.23 -17.08
CA PHE A 439 8.99 6.49 -16.40
C PHE A 439 7.71 7.26 -16.08
N GLY A 440 6.69 7.19 -16.93
CA GLY A 440 5.36 7.74 -16.67
C GLY A 440 4.70 7.12 -15.43
N GLY A 441 4.79 5.79 -15.29
CA GLY A 441 4.29 5.08 -14.11
C GLY A 441 5.04 5.44 -12.83
N ILE A 442 6.37 5.56 -12.90
CA ILE A 442 7.19 6.04 -11.78
C ILE A 442 6.83 7.47 -11.41
N ALA A 443 6.69 8.36 -12.40
CA ALA A 443 6.31 9.76 -12.19
C ALA A 443 4.93 9.88 -11.54
N LEU A 444 3.95 9.08 -11.98
CA LEU A 444 2.61 9.00 -11.37
C LEU A 444 2.71 8.60 -9.89
N CYS A 445 3.46 7.54 -9.58
CA CYS A 445 3.68 7.09 -8.20
C CYS A 445 4.27 8.22 -7.34
N TYR A 446 5.30 8.88 -7.87
CA TYR A 446 6.00 9.96 -7.17
C TYR A 446 5.08 11.15 -6.93
N ALA A 447 4.32 11.58 -7.94
CA ALA A 447 3.39 12.70 -7.86
C ALA A 447 2.31 12.45 -6.80
N LEU A 448 1.66 11.27 -6.82
CA LEU A 448 0.62 10.92 -5.85
C LEU A 448 1.15 10.88 -4.42
N VAL A 449 2.33 10.30 -4.21
CA VAL A 449 2.97 10.24 -2.88
C VAL A 449 3.37 11.64 -2.42
N MET A 450 3.94 12.47 -3.29
CA MET A 450 4.28 13.84 -2.96
C MET A 450 3.05 14.66 -2.58
N ILE A 451 1.92 14.49 -3.26
CA ILE A 451 0.65 15.10 -2.85
C ILE A 451 0.28 14.66 -1.44
N GLY A 452 0.33 13.36 -1.13
CA GLY A 452 0.04 12.83 0.21
C GLY A 452 0.95 13.43 1.29
N VAL A 453 2.24 13.57 1.01
CA VAL A 453 3.23 14.17 1.93
C VAL A 453 3.00 15.67 2.11
N LEU A 454 2.70 16.40 1.03
CA LEU A 454 2.41 17.83 1.08
C LEU A 454 1.12 18.12 1.86
N CYS A 455 0.07 17.31 1.66
CA CYS A 455 -1.16 17.40 2.42
C CYS A 455 -0.93 17.15 3.92
N ALA A 456 -0.17 16.09 4.27
CA ALA A 456 0.19 15.81 5.65
C ALA A 456 1.02 16.94 6.28
N ASN A 457 1.96 17.52 5.51
CA ASN A 457 2.78 18.64 5.99
C ASN A 457 1.98 19.93 6.16
N ARG A 458 1.03 20.24 5.27
CA ARG A 458 0.13 21.40 5.43
C ARG A 458 -0.76 21.27 6.66
N ALA A 459 -1.28 20.07 6.93
CA ALA A 459 -2.02 19.80 8.15
C ALA A 459 -1.16 20.00 9.41
N ALA A 460 0.14 19.65 9.35
CA ALA A 460 1.10 19.90 10.42
C ALA A 460 1.24 21.39 10.76
N HIS A 461 1.40 22.23 9.74
CA HIS A 461 1.64 23.67 9.93
C HIS A 461 0.51 24.37 10.66
N ARG A 462 -0.73 23.96 10.41
CA ARG A 462 -1.92 24.51 11.09
C ARG A 462 -1.93 24.26 12.60
N ILE A 463 -1.31 23.17 13.05
CA ILE A 463 -1.24 22.79 14.47
C ILE A 463 -0.10 23.55 15.17
N THR A 464 0.98 23.85 14.43
CA THR A 464 2.14 24.57 14.96
C THR A 464 2.00 26.09 14.94
N ASP A 465 0.99 26.65 14.25
CA ASP A 465 0.78 28.10 14.21
C ASP A 465 0.32 28.61 15.59
N PRO A 466 1.10 29.48 16.27
CA PRO A 466 0.81 29.91 17.64
C PRO A 466 -0.42 30.82 17.77
N GLY A 467 -1.06 31.21 16.67
CA GLY A 467 -2.09 32.26 16.65
C GLY A 467 -3.46 31.88 17.22
N GLU A 468 -3.82 30.59 17.31
CA GLU A 468 -5.16 30.17 17.77
C GLU A 468 -5.22 29.60 19.20
N HIS A 469 -4.07 29.35 19.82
CA HIS A 469 -4.00 28.88 21.21
C HIS A 469 -3.28 29.91 22.06
N ALA A 470 -3.91 31.08 22.17
CA ALA A 470 -3.56 32.09 23.15
C ALA A 470 -3.45 31.43 24.53
N VAL A 471 -2.24 31.48 25.09
CA VAL A 471 -1.97 31.28 26.50
C VAL A 471 -2.99 32.11 27.27
N PRO A 472 -3.79 31.56 28.21
CA PRO A 472 -4.59 32.40 29.08
C PRO A 472 -3.61 33.31 29.81
N ARG A 473 -3.70 34.63 29.57
CA ARG A 473 -3.02 35.60 30.41
C ARG A 473 -3.45 35.30 31.84
N VAL A 474 -2.48 34.90 32.65
CA VAL A 474 -2.61 34.98 34.09
C VAL A 474 -2.48 36.48 34.35
N ASP A 475 -3.61 37.16 34.42
CA ASP A 475 -3.66 38.51 34.92
C ASP A 475 -3.49 38.41 36.45
N ASP A 476 -2.44 39.06 36.95
CA ASP A 476 -2.09 39.23 38.37
C ASP A 476 -3.15 40.05 39.13
#